data_AF-A0A429F2D0-F1
#
_entry.id   AF-A0A429F2D0-F1
#
_cell.length_a   1.000
_cell.length_b   1.000
_cell.length_c   1.000
_cell.angle_alpha   90.00
_cell.angle_beta   90.00
_cell.angle_gamma   90.00
#
_symmetry.space_group_name_H-M   'P 1'
#
loop_
_entity.id
_entity.type
_entity.pdbx_description
1 polymer ?
#
loop_
_entity_poly.entity_id
_entity_poly.type
_entity_poly.pdbx_seq_one_letter_code
_entity_poly.pdbx_strand_id
1 'polypeptide(L)'
;PPAYPAAPGGPDPFALDQLATDAAARAHALLTTGRDPVGGLTLWQDAARLAAARPGSGLTAGTRALYASLAGAAGRDQADLARAVAAWRQGGADGLDVLEEAWDPPAGRFDRARPLLLAADLPAFRPWRNRLTHPGGHVQLRLGRSGLWYAYESEPGREDWWPRGTPDLDPVGALTGLGSSDDL
;
A
#
# COMPACT_ATOMS: atom_id res chain seq x y z
N PRO A 1 17.68 -20.46 9.26
CA PRO A 1 18.94 -19.67 9.35
C PRO A 1 19.25 -19.13 7.95
N PRO A 2 19.87 -17.94 7.79
CA PRO A 2 20.24 -17.44 6.46
C PRO A 2 21.23 -18.39 5.79
N ALA A 3 21.12 -18.56 4.47
CA ALA A 3 22.00 -19.45 3.71
C ALA A 3 23.44 -18.88 3.57
N TYR A 4 23.61 -17.58 3.76
CA TYR A 4 24.87 -16.87 3.58
C TYR A 4 25.63 -16.64 4.90
N PRO A 5 26.97 -16.75 4.92
CA PRO A 5 27.77 -16.54 6.12
C PRO A 5 27.85 -15.05 6.49
N ALA A 6 27.94 -14.76 7.79
CA ALA A 6 28.27 -13.43 8.29
C ALA A 6 29.75 -13.12 8.04
N ALA A 7 30.06 -11.90 7.56
CA ALA A 7 31.41 -11.41 7.38
C ALA A 7 31.59 -10.06 8.10
N PRO A 8 32.72 -9.80 8.78
CA PRO A 8 32.99 -8.51 9.40
C PRO A 8 32.94 -7.38 8.36
N GLY A 9 32.10 -6.36 8.60
CA GLY A 9 31.88 -5.26 7.67
C GLY A 9 31.12 -5.63 6.38
N GLY A 10 30.69 -6.89 6.25
CA GLY A 10 29.87 -7.36 5.14
C GLY A 10 28.39 -6.99 5.31
N PRO A 11 27.61 -7.03 4.21
CA PRO A 11 26.17 -6.82 4.26
C PRO A 11 25.47 -7.89 5.13
N ASP A 12 24.35 -7.51 5.72
CA ASP A 12 23.54 -8.40 6.57
C ASP A 12 23.15 -9.69 5.80
N PRO A 13 23.51 -10.89 6.30
CA PRO A 13 23.25 -12.14 5.60
C PRO A 13 21.77 -12.41 5.32
N PHE A 14 20.88 -11.93 6.19
CA PHE A 14 19.44 -12.07 5.98
C PHE A 14 18.96 -11.15 4.85
N ALA A 15 19.44 -9.91 4.79
CA ALA A 15 19.20 -9.02 3.66
C ALA A 15 19.72 -9.61 2.32
N LEU A 16 20.90 -10.25 2.32
CA LEU A 16 21.42 -10.93 1.13
C LEU A 16 20.54 -12.10 0.68
N ASP A 17 20.08 -12.94 1.62
CA ASP A 17 19.21 -14.08 1.33
C ASP A 17 17.90 -13.64 0.67
N GLN A 18 17.36 -12.52 1.13
CA GLN A 18 16.13 -11.96 0.56
C GLN A 18 16.36 -11.29 -0.79
N LEU A 19 17.49 -10.61 -0.98
CA LEU A 19 17.86 -10.06 -2.28
C LEU A 19 18.03 -11.19 -3.32
N ALA A 20 18.66 -12.30 -2.93
CA ALA A 20 18.79 -13.48 -3.78
C ALA A 20 17.43 -14.11 -4.11
N THR A 21 16.55 -14.22 -3.12
CA THR A 21 15.17 -14.71 -3.29
C THR A 21 14.37 -13.81 -4.24
N ASP A 22 14.47 -12.48 -4.08
CA ASP A 22 13.81 -11.50 -4.95
C ASP A 22 14.32 -11.58 -6.39
N ALA A 23 15.63 -11.66 -6.58
CA ALA A 23 16.26 -11.81 -7.88
C ALA A 23 15.82 -13.11 -8.58
N ALA A 24 15.73 -14.22 -7.84
CA ALA A 24 15.24 -15.49 -8.36
C ALA A 24 13.76 -15.41 -8.77
N ALA A 25 12.90 -14.78 -7.95
CA ALA A 25 11.49 -14.59 -8.27
C ALA A 25 11.30 -13.70 -9.52
N ARG A 26 12.08 -12.61 -9.64
CA ARG A 26 12.08 -11.74 -10.82
C ARG A 26 12.55 -12.49 -12.08
N ALA A 27 13.64 -13.24 -11.98
CA ALA A 27 14.14 -14.04 -13.10
C ALA A 27 13.09 -15.07 -13.55
N HIS A 28 12.44 -15.74 -12.61
CA HIS A 28 11.36 -16.67 -12.90
C HIS A 28 10.16 -15.99 -13.61
N ALA A 29 9.69 -14.85 -13.11
CA ALA A 29 8.61 -14.09 -13.72
C ALA A 29 8.97 -13.63 -15.15
N LEU A 30 10.20 -13.15 -15.36
CA LEU A 30 10.69 -12.74 -16.66
C LEU A 30 10.75 -13.93 -17.65
N LEU A 31 11.26 -15.07 -17.22
CA LEU A 31 11.36 -16.28 -18.05
C LEU A 31 10.00 -16.86 -18.42
N THR A 32 9.01 -16.78 -17.53
CA THR A 32 7.69 -17.38 -17.72
C THR A 32 6.69 -16.48 -18.44
N THR A 33 6.79 -15.16 -18.23
CA THR A 33 5.82 -14.19 -18.78
C THR A 33 6.40 -13.29 -19.88
N GLY A 34 7.73 -13.27 -20.03
CA GLY A 34 8.44 -12.32 -20.90
C GLY A 34 8.41 -10.87 -20.39
N ARG A 35 7.91 -10.62 -19.16
CA ARG A 35 7.78 -9.28 -18.58
C ARG A 35 8.59 -9.17 -17.30
N ASP A 36 9.33 -8.09 -17.18
CA ASP A 36 10.05 -7.75 -15.97
C ASP A 36 9.11 -7.07 -14.96
N PRO A 37 8.80 -7.69 -13.81
CA PRO A 37 7.86 -7.13 -12.85
C PRO A 37 8.34 -5.83 -12.20
N VAL A 38 9.63 -5.49 -12.31
CA VAL A 38 10.21 -4.26 -11.73
C VAL A 38 10.72 -3.27 -12.78
N GLY A 39 10.68 -3.64 -14.06
CA GLY A 39 11.37 -2.90 -15.14
C GLY A 39 10.86 -1.48 -15.41
N GLY A 40 9.73 -1.08 -14.81
CA GLY A 40 9.17 0.27 -14.89
C GLY A 40 8.95 0.95 -13.54
N LEU A 41 9.40 0.34 -12.43
CA LEU A 41 9.22 0.94 -11.11
C LEU A 41 10.21 2.08 -10.90
N THR A 42 9.71 3.17 -10.32
CA THR A 42 10.58 4.21 -9.77
C THR A 42 11.36 3.68 -8.58
N LEU A 43 12.45 4.36 -8.19
CA LEU A 43 13.20 4.01 -6.98
C LEU A 43 12.31 3.91 -5.74
N TRP A 44 11.32 4.81 -5.63
CA TRP A 44 10.39 4.83 -4.51
C TRP A 44 9.42 3.64 -4.52
N GLN A 45 8.86 3.32 -5.68
CA GLN A 45 7.99 2.15 -5.84
C GLN A 45 8.75 0.85 -5.55
N ASP A 46 10.00 0.72 -6.03
CA ASP A 46 10.82 -0.45 -5.75
C ASP A 46 11.24 -0.56 -4.27
N ALA A 47 11.50 0.58 -3.61
CA ALA A 47 11.74 0.60 -2.17
C ALA A 47 10.53 0.11 -1.35
N ALA A 48 9.33 0.56 -1.69
CA ALA A 48 8.09 0.08 -1.07
C ALA A 48 7.87 -1.43 -1.32
N ARG A 49 8.10 -1.89 -2.56
CA ARG A 49 8.01 -3.31 -2.93
C ARG A 49 8.97 -4.19 -2.13
N LEU A 50 10.25 -3.81 -2.08
CA LEU A 50 11.30 -4.54 -1.37
C LEU A 50 11.00 -4.63 0.13
N ALA A 51 10.57 -3.51 0.73
CA ALA A 51 10.18 -3.49 2.14
C ALA A 51 8.91 -4.32 2.41
N ALA A 52 7.92 -4.27 1.50
CA ALA A 52 6.67 -5.02 1.62
C ALA A 52 6.87 -6.54 1.57
N ALA A 53 7.82 -7.02 0.77
CA ALA A 53 8.14 -8.45 0.59
C ALA A 53 8.71 -9.13 1.85
N ARG A 54 9.05 -8.37 2.90
CA ARG A 54 9.64 -8.94 4.13
C ARG A 54 8.56 -9.40 5.12
N PRO A 55 8.56 -10.69 5.52
CA PRO A 55 7.78 -11.14 6.65
C PRO A 55 8.39 -10.56 7.94
N GLY A 56 7.64 -9.71 8.65
CA GLY A 56 8.10 -9.15 9.92
C GLY A 56 7.41 -7.84 10.29
N SER A 57 7.19 -7.63 11.58
CA SER A 57 6.49 -6.47 12.16
C SER A 57 7.31 -5.18 12.18
N GLY A 58 8.49 -5.13 11.57
CA GLY A 58 9.39 -3.97 11.66
C GLY A 58 10.16 -3.84 12.98
N LEU A 59 9.96 -4.75 13.94
CA LEU A 59 10.46 -4.61 15.30
C LEU A 59 11.93 -5.03 15.48
N THR A 60 12.53 -5.72 14.51
CA THR A 60 13.94 -6.14 14.60
C THR A 60 14.88 -5.00 14.20
N ALA A 61 16.06 -4.97 14.81
CA ALA A 61 17.09 -3.97 14.49
C ALA A 61 17.44 -3.97 12.99
N GLY A 62 17.51 -5.15 12.37
CA GLY A 62 17.76 -5.29 10.92
C GLY A 62 16.66 -4.68 10.05
N THR A 63 15.39 -4.83 10.44
CA THR A 63 14.29 -4.23 9.66
C THR A 63 14.29 -2.71 9.76
N ARG A 64 14.58 -2.14 10.95
CA ARG A 64 14.72 -0.69 11.12
C ARG A 64 15.86 -0.11 10.28
N ALA A 65 17.02 -0.76 10.27
CA ALA A 65 18.16 -0.33 9.45
C ALA A 65 17.83 -0.34 7.95
N LEU A 66 17.11 -1.36 7.49
CA LEU A 66 16.65 -1.43 6.11
C LEU A 66 15.67 -0.30 5.78
N TYR A 67 14.65 -0.08 6.62
CA TYR A 67 13.67 0.99 6.40
C TYR A 67 14.37 2.35 6.34
N ALA A 68 15.30 2.62 7.25
CA ALA A 68 16.11 3.83 7.25
C ALA A 68 16.92 3.98 5.94
N SER A 69 17.55 2.89 5.48
CA SER A 69 18.34 2.90 4.24
C SER A 69 17.49 3.12 2.99
N LEU A 70 16.35 2.43 2.88
CA LEU A 70 15.45 2.54 1.72
C LEU A 70 14.78 3.91 1.66
N ALA A 71 14.27 4.39 2.79
CA ALA A 71 13.67 5.72 2.89
C ALA A 71 14.71 6.81 2.58
N GLY A 72 15.90 6.71 3.18
CA GLY A 72 16.99 7.65 2.94
C GLY A 72 17.45 7.68 1.48
N ALA A 73 17.57 6.51 0.83
CA ALA A 73 17.92 6.43 -0.60
C ALA A 73 16.85 7.07 -1.50
N ALA A 74 15.57 7.00 -1.12
CA ALA A 74 14.47 7.63 -1.83
C ALA A 74 14.21 9.09 -1.41
N GLY A 75 15.01 9.66 -0.48
CA GLY A 75 14.83 11.02 0.03
C GLY A 75 13.55 11.20 0.86
N ARG A 76 13.05 10.13 1.48
CA ARG A 76 11.84 10.10 2.33
C ARG A 76 12.17 9.69 3.76
N ASP A 77 11.20 9.83 4.66
CA ASP A 77 11.33 9.32 6.02
C ASP A 77 10.79 7.88 6.17
N GLN A 78 11.05 7.29 7.33
CA GLN A 78 10.65 5.90 7.60
C GLN A 78 9.12 5.74 7.77
N ALA A 79 8.41 6.78 8.18
CA ALA A 79 6.96 6.74 8.35
C ALA A 79 6.26 6.75 6.98
N ASP A 80 6.73 7.59 6.05
CA ASP A 80 6.36 7.57 4.64
C ASP A 80 6.55 6.18 4.04
N LEU A 81 7.71 5.56 4.28
CA LEU A 81 7.99 4.20 3.78
C LEU A 81 7.05 3.17 4.41
N ALA A 82 6.76 3.27 5.72
CA ALA A 82 5.81 2.37 6.37
C ALA A 82 4.40 2.48 5.77
N ARG A 83 3.94 3.70 5.47
CA ARG A 83 2.65 3.94 4.83
C ARG A 83 2.63 3.45 3.38
N ALA A 84 3.71 3.66 2.62
CA ALA A 84 3.88 3.15 1.26
C ALA A 84 3.91 1.62 1.23
N VAL A 85 4.56 0.97 2.20
CA VAL A 85 4.56 -0.49 2.35
C VAL A 85 3.15 -1.01 2.63
N ALA A 86 2.38 -0.34 3.49
CA ALA A 86 0.99 -0.72 3.73
C ALA A 86 0.16 -0.60 2.45
N ALA A 87 0.35 0.45 1.65
CA ALA A 87 -0.34 0.65 0.39
C ALA A 87 0.05 -0.40 -0.67
N TRP A 88 1.34 -0.70 -0.76
CA TRP A 88 1.85 -1.75 -1.65
C TRP A 88 1.30 -3.13 -1.29
N ARG A 89 1.18 -3.43 0.01
CA ARG A 89 0.55 -4.68 0.47
C ARG A 89 -0.94 -4.72 0.17
N GLN A 90 -1.62 -3.58 0.23
CA GLN A 90 -3.04 -3.47 -0.04
C GLN A 90 -3.36 -3.71 -1.53
N GLY A 91 -2.58 -3.15 -2.46
CA GLY A 91 -2.86 -3.32 -3.89
C GLY A 91 -1.71 -2.99 -4.83
N GLY A 92 -0.47 -3.27 -4.43
CA GLY A 92 0.73 -3.13 -5.26
C GLY A 92 0.99 -1.70 -5.70
N ALA A 93 1.43 -1.54 -6.95
CA ALA A 93 1.72 -0.24 -7.55
C ALA A 93 0.48 0.68 -7.55
N ASP A 94 -0.69 0.16 -7.95
CA ASP A 94 -1.94 0.94 -7.93
C ASP A 94 -2.29 1.43 -6.51
N GLY A 95 -2.08 0.58 -5.49
CA GLY A 95 -2.29 0.97 -4.10
C GLY A 95 -1.38 2.11 -3.67
N LEU A 96 -0.11 2.10 -4.09
CA LEU A 96 0.83 3.18 -3.83
C LEU A 96 0.44 4.46 -4.57
N ASP A 97 0.04 4.36 -5.84
CA ASP A 97 -0.43 5.52 -6.61
C ASP A 97 -1.67 6.17 -5.95
N VAL A 98 -2.59 5.37 -5.40
CA VAL A 98 -3.77 5.84 -4.66
C VAL A 98 -3.43 6.51 -3.33
N LEU A 99 -2.35 6.07 -2.68
CA LEU A 99 -1.83 6.72 -1.50
C LEU A 99 -1.31 8.14 -1.85
N GLU A 100 -0.54 8.26 -2.92
CA GLU A 100 0.22 9.48 -3.25
C GLU A 100 -0.57 10.51 -4.06
N GLU A 101 -1.38 10.08 -5.02
CA GLU A 101 -1.99 10.98 -6.00
C GLU A 101 -3.51 11.08 -5.83
N ALA A 102 -3.99 12.31 -5.61
CA ALA A 102 -5.40 12.63 -5.77
C ALA A 102 -5.69 13.10 -7.19
N TRP A 103 -6.68 12.51 -7.85
CA TRP A 103 -7.02 12.80 -9.24
C TRP A 103 -8.52 12.99 -9.41
N ASP A 104 -8.94 13.67 -10.48
CA ASP A 104 -10.35 13.92 -10.77
C ASP A 104 -10.91 12.82 -11.69
N PRO A 105 -11.74 11.88 -11.17
CA PRO A 105 -12.30 10.82 -11.99
C PRO A 105 -13.31 11.35 -13.01
N PRO A 106 -13.37 10.77 -14.22
CA PRO A 106 -14.48 11.05 -15.12
C PRO A 106 -15.79 10.59 -14.47
N ALA A 107 -16.89 11.16 -14.97
CA ALA A 107 -18.22 10.76 -14.54
C ALA A 107 -18.40 9.23 -14.68
N GLY A 108 -19.10 8.61 -13.73
CA GLY A 108 -19.37 7.17 -13.77
C GLY A 108 -19.16 6.48 -12.43
N ARG A 109 -18.05 5.73 -12.28
CA ARG A 109 -17.84 4.86 -11.10
C ARG A 109 -17.82 5.66 -9.79
N PHE A 110 -17.18 6.83 -9.78
CA PHE A 110 -17.15 7.69 -8.61
C PHE A 110 -18.55 8.20 -8.22
N ASP A 111 -19.32 8.69 -9.20
CA ASP A 111 -20.67 9.23 -8.96
C ASP A 111 -21.64 8.18 -8.41
N ARG A 112 -21.49 6.92 -8.86
CA ARG A 112 -22.32 5.80 -8.40
C ARG A 112 -22.01 5.33 -6.98
N ALA A 113 -20.83 5.67 -6.44
CA ALA A 113 -20.42 5.15 -5.14
C ALA A 113 -21.25 5.70 -3.98
N ARG A 114 -21.55 7.01 -3.97
CA ARG A 114 -22.34 7.61 -2.87
C ARG A 114 -23.76 7.01 -2.77
N PRO A 115 -24.52 6.85 -3.87
CA PRO A 115 -25.79 6.12 -3.82
C PRO A 115 -25.67 4.68 -3.32
N LEU A 116 -24.61 3.95 -3.70
CA LEU A 116 -24.39 2.57 -3.22
C LEU A 116 -24.14 2.52 -1.71
N LEU A 117 -23.32 3.43 -1.18
CA LEU A 117 -23.07 3.54 0.26
C LEU A 117 -24.36 3.84 1.02
N LEU A 118 -25.16 4.80 0.55
CA LEU A 118 -26.44 5.15 1.17
C LEU A 118 -27.44 3.99 1.14
N ALA A 119 -27.48 3.23 0.05
CA ALA A 119 -28.35 2.05 -0.07
C ALA A 119 -27.94 0.89 0.86
N ALA A 120 -26.70 0.91 1.36
CA ALA A 120 -26.18 -0.02 2.36
C ALA A 120 -26.27 0.53 3.79
N ASP A 121 -27.14 1.53 4.01
CA ASP A 121 -27.36 2.21 5.30
C ASP A 121 -26.12 2.90 5.90
N LEU A 122 -25.09 3.16 5.08
CA LEU A 122 -23.92 3.95 5.47
C LEU A 122 -24.22 5.45 5.32
N PRO A 123 -23.54 6.32 6.09
CA PRO A 123 -23.82 7.75 6.04
C PRO A 123 -23.39 8.40 4.72
N ALA A 124 -23.76 9.66 4.53
CA ALA A 124 -23.38 10.42 3.35
C ALA A 124 -21.88 10.82 3.40
N PHE A 125 -21.03 10.02 2.76
CA PHE A 125 -19.60 10.34 2.62
C PHE A 125 -19.42 11.65 1.82
N ARG A 126 -18.45 12.46 2.27
CA ARG A 126 -18.08 13.75 1.66
C ARG A 126 -17.09 13.52 0.51
N PRO A 127 -17.43 13.94 -0.73
CA PRO A 127 -16.54 13.76 -1.87
C PRO A 127 -15.47 14.85 -1.97
N TRP A 128 -14.28 14.47 -2.43
CA TRP A 128 -13.21 15.35 -2.88
C TRP A 128 -12.30 14.59 -3.85
N ARG A 129 -12.21 15.06 -5.11
CA ARG A 129 -11.47 14.35 -6.18
C ARG A 129 -11.89 12.87 -6.24
N ASN A 130 -10.94 11.95 -6.24
CA ASN A 130 -11.15 10.50 -6.17
C ASN A 130 -11.39 9.96 -4.74
N ARG A 131 -11.72 10.80 -3.75
CA ARG A 131 -11.84 10.42 -2.34
C ARG A 131 -13.24 10.65 -1.81
N LEU A 132 -13.73 9.69 -1.00
CA LEU A 132 -14.96 9.78 -0.24
C LEU A 132 -14.59 9.64 1.24
N THR A 133 -14.85 10.68 2.04
CA THR A 133 -14.50 10.69 3.47
C THR A 133 -15.75 10.53 4.32
N HIS A 134 -15.71 9.60 5.27
CA HIS A 134 -16.75 9.38 6.26
C HIS A 134 -16.98 10.67 7.08
N PRO A 135 -18.22 11.05 7.44
CA PRO A 135 -18.48 12.28 8.21
C PRO A 135 -17.79 12.33 9.59
N GLY A 136 -17.53 11.17 10.21
CA GLY A 136 -16.73 11.06 11.44
C GLY A 136 -15.23 11.32 11.25
N GLY A 137 -14.75 11.39 10.01
CA GLY A 137 -13.36 11.76 9.70
C GLY A 137 -12.32 10.69 10.01
N HIS A 138 -12.73 9.44 10.23
CA HIS A 138 -11.86 8.32 10.58
C HIS A 138 -11.72 7.26 9.48
N VAL A 139 -12.57 7.32 8.45
CA VAL A 139 -12.56 6.39 7.31
C VAL A 139 -12.63 7.16 5.99
N GLN A 140 -11.86 6.71 5.01
CA GLN A 140 -11.84 7.27 3.67
C GLN A 140 -11.71 6.17 2.62
N LEU A 141 -12.57 6.23 1.61
CA LEU A 141 -12.45 5.43 0.40
C LEU A 141 -11.75 6.25 -0.68
N ARG A 142 -10.80 5.65 -1.39
CA ARG A 142 -10.11 6.28 -2.51
C ARG A 142 -10.25 5.41 -3.76
N LEU A 143 -10.65 6.02 -4.87
CA LEU A 143 -10.78 5.37 -6.16
C LEU A 143 -9.43 5.38 -6.90
N GLY A 144 -8.93 4.19 -7.21
CA GLY A 144 -7.76 4.00 -8.08
C GLY A 144 -8.08 4.15 -9.56
N ARG A 145 -7.04 4.36 -10.37
CA ARG A 145 -7.17 4.49 -11.83
C ARG A 145 -7.60 3.18 -12.51
N SER A 146 -7.28 2.04 -11.92
CA SER A 146 -7.82 0.72 -12.30
C SER A 146 -9.30 0.54 -11.93
N GLY A 147 -9.84 1.46 -11.13
CA GLY A 147 -11.24 1.49 -10.75
C GLY A 147 -11.60 0.63 -9.54
N LEU A 148 -10.60 0.15 -8.79
CA LEU A 148 -10.77 -0.42 -7.46
C LEU A 148 -10.88 0.70 -6.41
N TRP A 149 -11.64 0.43 -5.36
CA TRP A 149 -11.77 1.23 -4.16
C TRP A 149 -10.84 0.71 -3.09
N TYR A 150 -10.07 1.63 -2.50
CA TYR A 150 -9.10 1.37 -1.46
C TYR A 150 -9.59 2.04 -0.18
N ALA A 151 -9.68 1.28 0.91
CA ALA A 151 -10.07 1.81 2.20
C ALA A 151 -8.85 2.29 3.00
N TYR A 152 -9.05 3.39 3.71
CA TYR A 152 -8.07 4.03 4.57
C TYR A 152 -8.73 4.37 5.90
N GLU A 153 -7.95 4.27 6.97
CA GLU A 153 -8.33 4.69 8.33
C GLU A 153 -7.40 5.79 8.82
N SER A 154 -7.91 6.69 9.65
CA SER A 154 -7.12 7.65 10.41
C SER A 154 -7.78 7.89 11.78
N GLU A 155 -7.02 8.41 12.73
CA GLU A 155 -7.65 9.01 13.91
C GLU A 155 -8.58 10.15 13.46
N PRO A 156 -9.73 10.36 14.14
CA PRO A 156 -10.63 11.47 13.84
C PRO A 156 -9.89 12.82 13.84
N GLY A 157 -9.99 13.55 12.73
CA GLY A 157 -9.37 14.88 12.59
C GLY A 157 -7.86 14.88 12.29
N ARG A 158 -7.24 13.70 12.09
CA ARG A 158 -5.88 13.59 11.55
C ARG A 158 -5.91 13.40 10.04
N GLU A 159 -4.82 13.80 9.39
CA GLU A 159 -4.62 13.57 7.95
C GLU A 159 -3.70 12.36 7.66
N ASP A 160 -3.29 11.64 8.70
CA ASP A 160 -2.45 10.45 8.62
C ASP A 160 -3.27 9.21 8.24
N TRP A 161 -3.67 9.14 6.97
CA TRP A 161 -4.45 8.03 6.42
C TRP A 161 -3.59 6.77 6.21
N TRP A 162 -3.99 5.67 6.83
CA TRP A 162 -3.35 4.37 6.73
C TRP A 162 -4.16 3.42 5.84
N PRO A 163 -3.54 2.80 4.82
CA PRO A 163 -4.16 1.77 3.98
C PRO A 163 -4.67 0.57 4.80
N ARG A 164 -5.91 0.13 4.57
CA ARG A 164 -6.54 -0.99 5.31
C ARG A 164 -7.48 -1.84 4.43
N GLY A 165 -7.67 -3.09 4.82
CA GLY A 165 -8.58 -4.01 4.12
C GLY A 165 -8.08 -4.43 2.73
N THR A 166 -8.98 -5.03 1.94
CA THR A 166 -8.71 -5.49 0.58
C THR A 166 -9.40 -4.55 -0.42
N PRO A 167 -8.75 -4.14 -1.53
CA PRO A 167 -9.39 -3.34 -2.55
C PRO A 167 -10.55 -4.08 -3.22
N ASP A 168 -11.62 -3.35 -3.57
CA ASP A 168 -12.82 -3.95 -4.19
C ASP A 168 -13.37 -3.05 -5.33
N LEU A 169 -14.08 -3.63 -6.28
CA LEU A 169 -14.80 -2.89 -7.32
C LEU A 169 -16.03 -2.15 -6.76
N ASP A 170 -16.60 -2.67 -5.67
CA ASP A 170 -17.71 -2.09 -4.91
C ASP A 170 -17.18 -1.30 -3.71
N PRO A 171 -17.52 -0.01 -3.57
CA PRO A 171 -17.12 0.78 -2.40
C PRO A 171 -17.61 0.18 -1.07
N VAL A 172 -18.74 -0.53 -1.04
CA VAL A 172 -19.24 -1.20 0.18
C VAL A 172 -18.37 -2.42 0.52
N GLY A 173 -17.98 -3.21 -0.49
CA GLY A 173 -17.06 -4.33 -0.34
C GLY A 173 -15.70 -3.91 0.23
N ALA A 174 -15.16 -2.79 -0.27
CA ALA A 174 -13.89 -2.25 0.21
C ALA A 174 -13.92 -1.85 1.71
N LEU A 175 -15.07 -1.36 2.21
CA LEU A 175 -15.25 -1.04 3.65
C LEU A 175 -15.42 -2.30 4.51
N THR A 176 -16.11 -3.32 3.98
CA THR A 176 -16.36 -4.57 4.72
C THR A 176 -15.05 -5.28 5.09
N GLY A 177 -14.00 -5.09 4.28
CA GLY A 177 -12.66 -5.63 4.54
C GLY A 177 -11.90 -4.99 5.72
N LEU A 178 -12.44 -3.94 6.36
CA LEU A 178 -11.81 -3.28 7.53
C LEU A 178 -11.95 -4.08 8.84
N GLY A 179 -12.85 -5.06 8.89
CA GLY A 179 -13.23 -5.76 10.12
C GLY A 179 -14.44 -5.09 10.79
N SER A 180 -15.28 -5.90 11.43
CA SER A 180 -16.63 -5.58 11.93
C SER A 180 -16.76 -4.25 12.68
N SER A 181 -17.35 -3.27 12.00
CA SER A 181 -18.64 -2.62 12.32
C SER A 181 -19.04 -2.50 13.80
N ASP A 182 -18.35 -1.67 14.56
CA ASP A 182 -19.01 -0.94 15.66
C ASP A 182 -18.88 0.59 15.52
N ASP A 183 -18.10 1.07 14.54
CA ASP A 183 -17.82 2.50 14.32
C ASP A 183 -17.85 2.96 12.84
N LEU A 184 -18.31 2.14 11.88
CA LEU A 184 -18.57 2.59 10.49
C LEU A 184 -19.93 3.27 10.35
#